data_AF-A0A2H5Z779-F1
#
_entry.id   AF-A0A2H5Z779-F1
#
_cell.length_a   1.000
_cell.length_b   1.000
_cell.length_c   1.000
_cell.angle_alpha   90.00
_cell.angle_beta   90.00
_cell.angle_gamma   90.00
#
_symmetry.space_group_name_H-M   'P 1'
#
loop_
_entity.id
_entity.type
_entity.pdbx_description
1 polymer ?
#
loop_
_entity_poly.entity_id
_entity_poly.type
_entity_poly.pdbx_seq_one_letter_code
_entity_poly.pdbx_strand_id
1 'polypeptide(L)'
;MLEKTPKRGSPAWRFGLLLAIVFTVLMLTLGGAMATAQTSTGAQASTPLPPGDPIRGKELFTGVLRFENGGPPCQACHSIGGIGALGGGQLGPDLTPLGAAVGQNPQAIPVIADILTPPNFGGRPTMRAVWTPHPLTDQEKADIIAFLEQAALAKRPTGVLLILLGIAALGTVLFWVIAALIWRKRLIEVRRPLYEQAYATWGRRS
;
A
#
# COMPACT_ATOMS: atom_id res chain seq x y z
N MET A 1 -65.79 42.04 1.83
CA MET A 1 -64.64 42.53 2.62
C MET A 1 -63.80 41.34 3.05
N LEU A 2 -62.62 41.24 2.43
CA LEU A 2 -61.35 40.67 2.87
C LEU A 2 -61.28 39.18 3.32
N GLU A 3 -60.78 38.39 2.38
CA GLU A 3 -60.12 37.09 2.50
C GLU A 3 -59.07 37.02 3.62
N LYS A 4 -58.98 35.85 4.26
CA LYS A 4 -57.82 35.44 5.04
C LYS A 4 -57.24 34.17 4.43
N THR A 5 -56.06 34.32 3.85
CA THR A 5 -55.28 33.34 3.09
C THR A 5 -54.62 32.27 3.99
N PRO A 6 -54.24 31.11 3.43
CA PRO A 6 -53.64 30.02 4.19
C PRO A 6 -52.16 30.28 4.53
N LYS A 7 -51.74 29.90 5.74
CA LYS A 7 -50.35 29.99 6.23
C LYS A 7 -49.42 29.10 5.40
N ARG A 8 -48.49 29.73 4.68
CA ARG A 8 -47.40 29.11 3.92
C ARG A 8 -46.26 28.71 4.88
N GLY A 9 -45.98 27.42 5.02
CA GLY A 9 -44.84 26.92 5.80
C GLY A 9 -43.51 27.42 5.22
N SER A 10 -42.64 27.95 6.08
CA SER A 10 -41.31 28.42 5.71
C SER A 10 -40.35 27.23 5.48
N PRO A 11 -39.55 27.23 4.41
CA PRO A 11 -38.66 26.12 4.10
C PRO A 11 -37.34 26.26 4.87
N ALA A 12 -37.28 25.72 6.08
CA ALA A 12 -36.09 25.69 6.95
C ALA A 12 -34.88 24.94 6.35
N TRP A 13 -35.05 24.24 5.22
CA TRP A 13 -34.00 23.46 4.55
C TRP A 13 -33.09 24.29 3.64
N ARG A 14 -33.46 25.53 3.30
CA ARG A 14 -32.64 26.39 2.41
C ARG A 14 -31.45 27.05 3.12
N PHE A 15 -31.51 27.20 4.44
CA PHE A 15 -30.41 27.80 5.23
C PHE A 15 -29.29 26.81 5.57
N GLY A 16 -29.60 25.51 5.66
CA GLY A 16 -28.59 24.47 5.95
C GLY A 16 -27.61 24.21 4.79
N LEU A 17 -28.09 24.32 3.54
CA LEU A 17 -27.27 24.04 2.36
C LEU A 17 -26.26 25.17 2.09
N LEU A 18 -26.65 26.43 2.33
CA LEU A 18 -25.76 27.59 2.15
C LEU A 18 -24.67 27.65 3.24
N LEU A 19 -24.96 27.25 4.48
CA LEU A 19 -23.97 27.16 5.55
C LEU A 19 -22.93 26.06 5.29
N ALA A 20 -23.34 24.91 4.75
CA ALA A 20 -22.43 23.82 4.41
C ALA A 20 -21.47 24.17 3.26
N ILE A 21 -21.94 24.92 2.25
CA ILE A 21 -21.11 25.34 1.10
C ILE A 21 -20.07 26.39 1.53
N VAL A 22 -20.44 27.35 2.39
CA VAL A 22 -19.50 28.35 2.92
C VAL A 22 -18.43 27.72 3.81
N PHE A 23 -18.78 26.70 4.62
CA PHE A 23 -17.82 25.99 5.46
C PHE A 23 -16.83 25.14 4.65
N THR A 24 -17.27 24.56 3.51
CA THR A 24 -16.43 23.75 2.63
C THR A 24 -15.47 24.61 1.79
N VAL A 25 -15.90 25.81 1.38
CA VAL A 25 -15.04 26.75 0.64
C VAL A 25 -14.02 27.43 1.57
N LEU A 26 -14.37 27.69 2.83
CA LEU A 26 -13.45 28.27 3.82
C LEU A 26 -12.36 27.29 4.28
N MET A 27 -12.66 25.99 4.31
CA MET A 27 -11.67 24.93 4.58
C MET A 27 -10.73 24.64 3.40
N LEU A 28 -11.06 25.08 2.19
CA LEU A 28 -10.21 24.92 1.00
C LEU A 28 -9.21 26.07 0.80
N THR A 29 -9.40 27.23 1.44
CA THR A 29 -8.58 28.44 1.21
C THR A 29 -7.60 28.77 2.34
N LEU A 30 -7.68 28.10 3.50
CA LEU A 30 -6.78 28.33 4.65
C LEU A 30 -5.72 27.23 4.88
N GLY A 31 -5.64 26.20 4.04
CA GLY A 31 -4.66 25.11 4.18
C GLY A 31 -3.28 25.37 3.53
N GLY A 32 -3.06 26.57 2.97
CA GLY A 32 -1.87 26.89 2.18
C GLY A 32 -0.89 27.79 2.92
N ALA A 33 -0.41 27.39 4.10
CA ALA A 33 0.73 28.07 4.72
C ALA A 33 1.59 27.09 5.54
N MET A 34 2.90 27.18 5.29
CA MET A 34 4.02 26.62 6.05
C MET A 34 4.40 25.16 5.78
N ALA A 35 5.15 24.95 4.70
CA ALA A 35 6.29 24.04 4.71
C ALA A 35 7.42 24.67 3.88
N THR A 36 8.12 25.64 4.45
CA THR A 36 9.46 26.01 3.96
C THR A 36 10.35 24.81 4.20
N ALA A 37 10.52 23.97 3.18
CA ALA A 37 11.59 22.99 3.15
C ALA A 37 12.91 23.76 3.24
N GLN A 38 13.55 23.70 4.41
CA GLN A 38 14.92 24.14 4.57
C GLN A 38 15.79 23.20 3.74
N THR A 39 16.16 23.66 2.53
CA THR A 39 17.26 23.08 1.78
C THR A 39 18.54 23.40 2.54
N SER A 40 18.96 22.47 3.39
CA SER A 40 20.33 22.41 3.88
C SER A 40 21.24 22.13 2.68
N THR A 41 21.78 23.17 2.06
CA THR A 41 22.89 23.10 1.11
C THR A 41 24.18 22.84 1.87
N GLY A 42 24.29 21.64 2.44
CA GLY A 42 25.58 21.03 2.74
C GLY A 42 26.03 20.27 1.50
N ALA A 43 26.64 20.96 0.53
CA ALA A 43 27.36 20.30 -0.54
C ALA A 43 28.63 19.66 0.06
N GLN A 44 28.46 18.53 0.73
CA GLN A 44 29.57 17.65 1.00
C GLN A 44 29.88 16.93 -0.31
N ALA A 45 31.09 17.14 -0.81
CA ALA A 45 31.62 16.41 -1.94
C ALA A 45 31.61 14.92 -1.59
N SER A 46 30.61 14.21 -2.09
CA SER A 46 30.54 12.77 -2.04
C SER A 46 31.62 12.24 -2.96
N THR A 47 32.51 11.40 -2.43
CA THR A 47 33.43 10.62 -3.25
C THR A 47 32.60 9.90 -4.30
N PRO A 48 32.95 9.99 -5.60
CA PRO A 48 32.21 9.31 -6.64
C PRO A 48 32.22 7.81 -6.36
N LEU A 49 31.03 7.22 -6.30
CA LEU A 49 30.85 5.78 -6.14
C LEU A 49 31.49 5.06 -7.34
N PRO A 50 32.00 3.82 -7.13
CA PRO A 50 32.43 2.98 -8.24
C PRO A 50 31.24 2.64 -9.17
N PRO A 51 31.50 2.13 -10.38
CA PRO A 51 30.44 1.60 -11.23
C PRO A 51 29.67 0.48 -10.52
N GLY A 52 28.35 0.60 -10.47
CA GLY A 52 27.46 -0.41 -9.87
C GLY A 52 27.01 -1.46 -10.88
N ASP A 53 26.82 -2.70 -10.41
CA ASP A 53 26.18 -3.79 -11.16
C ASP A 53 24.72 -3.99 -10.68
N PRO A 54 23.72 -3.75 -11.54
CA PRO A 54 22.32 -3.86 -11.15
C PRO A 54 21.86 -5.31 -10.90
N ILE A 55 22.53 -6.32 -11.48
CA ILE A 55 22.23 -7.73 -11.23
C ILE A 55 22.68 -8.10 -9.82
N ARG A 56 23.93 -7.79 -9.49
CA ARG A 56 24.47 -7.97 -8.14
C ARG A 56 23.69 -7.16 -7.11
N GLY A 57 23.29 -5.93 -7.44
CA GLY A 57 22.43 -5.09 -6.62
C GLY A 57 21.08 -5.74 -6.31
N LYS A 58 20.46 -6.39 -7.30
CA LYS A 58 19.22 -7.16 -7.11
C LYS A 58 19.42 -8.32 -6.15
N GLU A 59 20.52 -9.06 -6.28
CA GLU A 59 20.82 -10.21 -5.43
C GLU A 59 21.05 -9.79 -3.97
N LEU A 60 21.76 -8.68 -3.74
CA LEU A 60 21.92 -8.07 -2.42
C LEU A 60 20.59 -7.57 -1.85
N PHE A 61 19.79 -6.89 -2.66
CA PHE A 61 18.49 -6.36 -2.25
C PHE A 61 17.54 -7.47 -1.81
N THR A 62 17.49 -8.57 -2.58
CA THR A 62 16.60 -9.71 -2.34
C THR A 62 17.16 -10.73 -1.34
N GLY A 63 18.45 -10.64 -1.02
CA GLY A 63 19.14 -11.54 -0.09
C GLY A 63 19.58 -12.86 -0.68
N VAL A 64 19.62 -12.96 -2.01
CA VAL A 64 20.31 -14.07 -2.71
C VAL A 64 21.81 -14.00 -2.42
N LEU A 65 22.37 -12.80 -2.50
CA LEU A 65 23.72 -12.50 -2.05
C LEU A 65 23.67 -11.84 -0.67
N ARG A 66 24.60 -12.21 0.22
CA ARG A 66 24.75 -11.55 1.51
C ARG A 66 25.66 -10.33 1.40
N PHE A 67 25.33 -9.30 2.17
CA PHE A 67 26.23 -8.17 2.39
C PHE A 67 27.50 -8.62 3.11
N GLU A 68 28.62 -8.01 2.74
CA GLU A 68 29.95 -8.29 3.27
C GLU A 68 29.99 -8.11 4.79
N ASN A 69 29.41 -7.02 5.28
CA ASN A 69 29.33 -6.73 6.71
C ASN A 69 28.11 -7.37 7.40
N GLY A 70 27.41 -8.31 6.75
CA GLY A 70 26.37 -9.13 7.42
C GLY A 70 25.00 -8.47 7.60
N GLY A 71 24.72 -7.34 6.94
CA GLY A 71 23.41 -6.69 6.97
C GLY A 71 22.28 -7.57 6.39
N PRO A 72 21.02 -7.37 6.81
CA PRO A 72 19.88 -8.07 6.24
C PRO A 72 19.56 -7.57 4.82
N PRO A 73 18.86 -8.37 4.00
CA PRO A 73 18.42 -7.91 2.68
C PRO A 73 17.45 -6.73 2.78
N CYS A 74 17.58 -5.77 1.87
CA CYS A 74 16.72 -4.58 1.82
C CYS A 74 15.24 -4.96 1.70
N GLN A 75 14.93 -6.04 0.96
CA GLN A 75 13.56 -6.52 0.77
C GLN A 75 12.87 -6.95 2.07
N ALA A 76 13.62 -7.22 3.15
CA ALA A 76 13.01 -7.60 4.42
C ALA A 76 12.11 -6.48 4.99
N CYS A 77 12.46 -5.23 4.69
CA CYS A 77 11.74 -4.05 5.15
C CYS A 77 11.08 -3.28 4.02
N HIS A 78 11.71 -3.19 2.85
CA HIS A 78 11.27 -2.35 1.74
C HIS A 78 10.64 -3.16 0.60
N SER A 79 9.67 -2.56 -0.06
CA SER A 79 9.15 -3.03 -1.35
C SER A 79 9.78 -2.22 -2.50
N ILE A 80 9.80 -2.81 -3.69
CA ILE A 80 10.23 -2.16 -4.92
C ILE A 80 9.58 -2.84 -6.14
N GLY A 81 9.49 -2.13 -7.26
CA GLY A 81 9.24 -2.70 -8.57
C GLY A 81 10.30 -3.73 -8.97
N GLY A 82 10.02 -4.58 -9.96
CA GLY A 82 11.04 -5.48 -10.53
C GLY A 82 11.45 -6.73 -9.72
N ILE A 83 11.03 -6.90 -8.46
CA ILE A 83 11.29 -8.12 -7.65
C ILE A 83 10.13 -9.15 -7.65
N GLY A 84 9.14 -8.96 -8.52
CA GLY A 84 8.03 -9.91 -8.70
C GLY A 84 6.76 -9.55 -7.92
N ALA A 85 5.77 -10.46 -7.95
CA ALA A 85 4.39 -10.18 -7.53
C ALA A 85 4.14 -10.18 -6.02
N LEU A 86 5.00 -10.84 -5.24
CA LEU A 86 4.88 -10.88 -3.77
C LEU A 86 5.46 -9.62 -3.11
N GLY A 87 6.08 -8.73 -3.89
CA GLY A 87 6.66 -7.49 -3.39
C GLY A 87 7.81 -7.74 -2.41
N GLY A 88 8.20 -6.68 -1.70
CA GLY A 88 9.11 -6.76 -0.56
C GLY A 88 8.37 -6.41 0.73
N GLY A 89 9.12 -6.07 1.77
CA GLY A 89 8.58 -5.70 3.07
C GLY A 89 7.73 -4.43 3.03
N GLN A 90 6.85 -4.31 4.02
CA GLN A 90 5.94 -3.17 4.19
C GLN A 90 6.28 -2.32 5.43
N LEU A 91 7.39 -2.62 6.11
CA LEU A 91 7.85 -1.86 7.26
C LEU A 91 8.51 -0.53 6.84
N GLY A 92 9.23 -0.54 5.73
CA GLY A 92 9.80 0.62 5.07
C GLY A 92 8.95 1.07 3.87
N PRO A 93 9.20 2.28 3.34
CA PRO A 93 8.54 2.76 2.14
C PRO A 93 8.89 1.95 0.90
N ASP A 94 8.00 1.98 -0.09
CA ASP A 94 8.26 1.50 -1.46
C ASP A 94 9.37 2.36 -2.10
N LEU A 95 10.45 1.72 -2.55
CA LEU A 95 11.62 2.36 -3.13
C LEU A 95 11.51 2.57 -4.64
N THR A 96 10.42 2.12 -5.28
CA THR A 96 10.18 2.34 -6.73
C THR A 96 10.29 3.83 -7.12
N PRO A 97 9.69 4.79 -6.38
CA PRO A 97 9.83 6.21 -6.71
C PRO A 97 11.26 6.72 -6.56
N LEU A 98 12.02 6.16 -5.60
CA LEU A 98 13.41 6.54 -5.39
C LEU A 98 14.28 6.09 -6.55
N GLY A 99 14.08 4.86 -7.04
CA GLY A 99 14.73 4.37 -8.25
C GLY A 99 14.38 5.19 -9.49
N ALA A 100 13.12 5.63 -9.61
CA ALA A 100 12.71 6.49 -10.71
C ALA A 100 13.41 7.86 -10.66
N ALA A 101 13.62 8.40 -9.46
CA ALA A 101 14.37 9.64 -9.26
C ALA A 101 15.85 9.50 -9.67
N VAL A 102 16.47 8.35 -9.41
CA VAL A 102 17.84 8.05 -9.87
C VAL A 102 17.95 8.09 -11.39
N GLY A 103 17.07 7.35 -12.07
CA GLY A 103 17.10 7.28 -13.54
C GLY A 103 16.74 8.60 -14.25
N GLN A 104 16.00 9.49 -13.57
CA GLN A 104 15.65 10.81 -14.11
C GLN A 104 16.70 11.87 -13.80
N ASN A 105 17.41 11.74 -12.67
CA ASN A 105 18.35 12.74 -12.21
C ASN A 105 19.61 12.07 -11.62
N PRO A 106 20.74 12.06 -12.35
CA PRO A 106 22.01 11.53 -11.85
C PRO A 106 22.49 12.19 -10.55
N GLN A 107 22.06 13.42 -10.25
CA GLN A 107 22.39 14.11 -8.98
C GLN A 107 21.68 13.49 -7.76
N ALA A 108 20.71 12.58 -7.96
CA ALA A 108 20.09 11.85 -6.86
C ALA A 108 20.98 10.73 -6.30
N ILE A 109 21.93 10.21 -7.09
CA ILE A 109 22.87 9.15 -6.69
C ILE A 109 23.65 9.53 -5.42
N PRO A 110 24.35 10.67 -5.35
CA PRO A 110 25.11 11.04 -4.16
C PRO A 110 24.23 11.25 -2.92
N VAL A 111 23.00 11.76 -3.10
CA VAL A 111 22.03 11.93 -2.01
C VAL A 111 21.61 10.58 -1.44
N ILE A 112 21.39 9.58 -2.30
CA ILE A 112 21.01 8.24 -1.85
C ILE A 112 22.19 7.53 -1.21
N ALA A 113 23.39 7.68 -1.76
CA ALA A 113 24.61 7.15 -1.16
C ALA A 113 24.83 7.69 0.26
N ASP A 114 24.54 8.98 0.50
CA ASP A 114 24.57 9.60 1.83
C ASP A 114 23.51 8.99 2.77
N ILE A 115 22.28 8.76 2.28
CA ILE A 115 21.23 8.05 3.04
C ILE A 115 21.64 6.62 3.40
N LEU A 116 22.51 5.98 2.64
CA LEU A 116 23.03 4.63 2.94
C LEU A 116 24.30 4.64 3.80
N THR A 117 24.74 5.81 4.26
CA THR A 117 25.99 5.96 5.02
C THR A 117 25.69 6.22 6.51
N PRO A 118 26.42 5.56 7.43
CA PRO A 118 26.31 5.84 8.86
C PRO A 118 26.76 7.28 9.20
N PRO A 119 26.31 7.86 10.32
CA PRO A 119 25.43 7.26 11.33
C PRO A 119 23.94 7.50 11.09
N ASN A 120 23.56 8.37 10.15
CA ASN A 120 22.20 8.90 10.12
C ASN A 120 21.22 8.04 9.34
N PHE A 121 21.64 7.30 8.30
CA PHE A 121 20.75 6.49 7.46
C PHE A 121 19.45 7.22 7.03
N GLY A 122 19.58 8.50 6.65
CA GLY A 122 18.44 9.37 6.35
C GLY A 122 17.50 9.67 7.53
N GLY A 123 18.00 9.61 8.77
CA GLY A 123 17.26 9.91 10.00
C GLY A 123 16.30 8.80 10.46
N ARG A 124 16.38 7.59 9.91
CA ARG A 124 15.44 6.49 10.18
C ARG A 124 15.91 5.61 11.35
N PRO A 125 15.25 5.63 12.53
CA PRO A 125 15.75 4.93 13.72
C PRO A 125 15.92 3.42 13.52
N THR A 126 14.95 2.77 12.87
CA THR A 126 14.97 1.31 12.62
C THR A 126 16.09 0.91 11.68
N MET A 127 16.27 1.66 10.58
CA MET A 127 17.34 1.41 9.62
C MET A 127 18.71 1.64 10.26
N ARG A 128 18.85 2.73 11.03
CA ARG A 128 20.08 3.05 11.76
C ARG A 128 20.47 1.98 12.77
N ALA A 129 19.53 1.43 13.53
CA ALA A 129 19.83 0.39 14.51
C ALA A 129 20.39 -0.89 13.87
N VAL A 130 19.92 -1.22 12.67
CA VAL A 130 20.32 -2.42 11.92
C VAL A 130 21.63 -2.21 11.17
N TRP A 131 21.78 -1.07 10.50
CA TRP A 131 22.88 -0.84 9.54
C TRP A 131 24.10 -0.12 10.14
N THR A 132 23.97 0.56 11.29
CA THR A 132 25.15 1.10 12.01
C THR A 132 26.17 0.01 12.35
N PRO A 133 25.78 -1.15 12.92
CA PRO A 133 26.72 -2.24 13.18
C PRO A 133 27.14 -3.03 11.93
N HIS A 134 26.44 -2.87 10.80
CA HIS A 134 26.68 -3.63 9.57
C HIS A 134 26.75 -2.69 8.35
N PRO A 135 27.68 -1.73 8.29
CA PRO A 135 27.68 -0.69 7.25
C PRO A 135 27.84 -1.26 5.84
N LEU A 136 27.26 -0.61 4.82
CA LEU A 136 27.45 -1.02 3.43
C LEU A 136 28.81 -0.53 2.91
N THR A 137 29.47 -1.35 2.08
CA THR A 137 30.63 -0.89 1.31
C THR A 137 30.21 0.04 0.18
N ASP A 138 31.15 0.83 -0.35
CA ASP A 138 30.82 1.75 -1.45
C ASP A 138 30.44 1.02 -2.74
N GLN A 139 30.98 -0.19 -2.97
CA GLN A 139 30.57 -1.04 -4.08
C GLN A 139 29.14 -1.55 -3.90
N GLU A 140 28.77 -2.02 -2.69
CA GLU A 140 27.41 -2.48 -2.41
C GLU A 140 26.37 -1.36 -2.56
N LYS A 141 26.71 -0.13 -2.11
CA LYS A 141 25.87 1.05 -2.33
C LYS A 141 25.69 1.31 -3.83
N ALA A 142 26.76 1.24 -4.61
CA ALA A 142 26.71 1.45 -6.07
C ALA A 142 25.84 0.39 -6.76
N ASP A 143 26.03 -0.88 -6.44
CA ASP A 143 25.27 -2.00 -6.98
C ASP A 143 23.77 -1.83 -6.66
N ILE A 144 23.42 -1.51 -5.40
CA ILE A 144 22.04 -1.25 -5.00
C ILE A 144 21.45 -0.08 -5.79
N ILE A 145 22.15 1.05 -5.89
CA ILE A 145 21.64 2.23 -6.58
C ILE A 145 21.40 1.93 -8.06
N ALA A 146 22.31 1.21 -8.72
CA ALA A 146 22.14 0.75 -10.10
C ALA A 146 20.90 -0.16 -10.23
N PHE A 147 20.67 -1.06 -9.27
CA PHE A 147 19.46 -1.87 -9.25
C PHE A 147 18.19 -1.05 -9.04
N LEU A 148 18.18 -0.07 -8.13
CA LEU A 148 17.01 0.79 -7.88
C LEU A 148 16.56 1.49 -9.17
N GLU A 149 17.51 2.03 -9.93
CA GLU A 149 17.27 2.66 -11.23
C GLU A 149 16.60 1.68 -12.21
N GLN A 150 17.17 0.47 -12.36
CA GLN A 150 16.63 -0.55 -13.27
C GLN A 150 15.24 -1.03 -12.82
N ALA A 151 15.06 -1.23 -11.52
CA ALA A 151 13.83 -1.74 -10.91
C ALA A 151 12.66 -0.77 -11.06
N ALA A 152 12.92 0.53 -11.08
CA ALA A 152 11.90 1.55 -11.29
C ALA A 152 11.27 1.51 -12.69
N LEU A 153 12.02 1.02 -13.69
CA LEU A 153 11.52 0.83 -15.05
C LEU A 153 10.64 -0.43 -15.18
N ALA A 154 10.76 -1.37 -14.24
CA ALA A 154 10.00 -2.60 -14.23
C ALA A 154 8.57 -2.37 -13.71
N LYS A 155 7.59 -2.40 -14.61
CA LYS A 155 6.17 -2.37 -14.24
C LYS A 155 5.81 -3.62 -13.44
N ARG A 156 5.06 -3.45 -12.33
CA ARG A 156 4.48 -4.58 -11.61
C ARG A 156 3.57 -5.36 -12.57
N PRO A 157 3.75 -6.69 -12.73
CA PRO A 157 2.93 -7.46 -13.66
C PRO A 157 1.49 -7.53 -13.14
N THR A 158 0.61 -6.70 -13.69
CA THR A 158 -0.82 -6.67 -13.37
C THR A 158 -1.50 -8.02 -13.65
N GLY A 159 -0.94 -8.83 -14.55
CA GLY A 159 -1.41 -10.19 -14.83
C GLY A 159 -1.38 -11.10 -13.60
N VAL A 160 -0.38 -10.98 -12.71
CA VAL A 160 -0.33 -11.82 -11.50
C VAL A 160 -1.40 -11.43 -10.50
N LEU A 161 -1.70 -10.13 -10.38
CA LEU A 161 -2.81 -9.65 -9.55
C LEU A 161 -4.15 -10.19 -10.05
N LEU A 162 -4.37 -10.22 -11.37
CA LEU A 162 -5.58 -10.79 -11.97
C LEU A 162 -5.68 -12.30 -11.72
N ILE A 163 -4.57 -13.04 -11.78
CA ILE A 163 -4.53 -14.47 -11.46
C ILE A 163 -4.88 -14.69 -9.97
N LEU A 164 -4.30 -13.92 -9.05
CA LEU A 164 -4.61 -14.01 -7.62
C LEU A 164 -6.07 -13.68 -7.33
N LEU A 165 -6.62 -12.63 -7.96
CA LEU A 165 -8.04 -12.29 -7.88
C LEU A 165 -8.92 -13.41 -8.43
N GLY A 166 -8.53 -14.02 -9.56
CA GLY A 166 -9.23 -15.16 -10.15
C GLY A 166 -9.28 -16.36 -9.21
N ILE A 167 -8.16 -16.71 -8.57
CA ILE A 167 -8.08 -17.80 -7.59
C ILE A 167 -8.93 -17.48 -6.35
N ALA A 168 -8.85 -16.25 -5.83
CA ALA A 168 -9.63 -15.82 -4.67
C ALA A 168 -11.14 -15.83 -4.96
N ALA A 169 -11.56 -15.35 -6.13
CA ALA A 169 -12.95 -15.37 -6.57
C ALA A 169 -13.46 -16.80 -6.73
N LEU A 170 -12.69 -17.67 -7.38
CA LEU A 170 -13.02 -19.09 -7.53
C LEU A 170 -13.19 -19.76 -6.16
N GLY A 171 -12.23 -19.57 -5.25
CA GLY A 171 -12.29 -20.13 -3.90
C GLY A 171 -13.52 -19.64 -3.12
N THR A 172 -13.86 -18.37 -3.25
CA THR A 172 -15.05 -17.78 -2.60
C THR A 172 -16.35 -18.38 -3.16
N VAL A 173 -16.47 -18.51 -4.48
CA VAL A 173 -17.64 -19.13 -5.12
C VAL A 173 -17.77 -20.59 -4.71
N LEU A 174 -16.67 -21.34 -4.73
CA LEU A 174 -16.66 -22.74 -4.33
C LEU A 174 -17.09 -22.91 -2.87
N PHE A 175 -16.55 -22.07 -1.97
CA PHE A 175 -16.95 -22.05 -0.56
C PHE A 175 -18.45 -21.78 -0.40
N TRP A 176 -18.99 -20.78 -1.10
CA TRP A 176 -20.41 -20.44 -1.07
C TRP A 176 -21.30 -21.58 -1.57
N VAL A 177 -20.92 -22.25 -2.67
CA VAL A 177 -21.66 -23.38 -3.22
C VAL A 177 -21.69 -24.54 -2.21
N ILE A 178 -20.54 -24.90 -1.63
CA ILE A 178 -20.46 -25.96 -0.62
C ILE A 178 -21.32 -25.61 0.60
N ALA A 179 -21.19 -24.38 1.12
CA ALA A 179 -21.99 -23.91 2.24
C ALA A 179 -23.49 -23.99 1.93
N ALA A 180 -23.93 -23.53 0.75
CA ALA A 180 -25.32 -23.58 0.33
C ALA A 180 -25.86 -25.02 0.22
N LEU A 181 -25.05 -25.96 -0.29
CA LEU A 181 -25.44 -27.37 -0.40
C LEU A 181 -25.58 -28.03 0.97
N ILE A 182 -24.65 -27.80 1.89
CA ILE A 182 -24.71 -28.31 3.27
C ILE A 182 -25.93 -27.69 4.00
N TRP A 183 -26.13 -26.39 3.87
CA TRP A 183 -27.23 -25.69 4.55
C TRP A 183 -28.60 -26.08 3.99
N ARG A 184 -28.71 -26.34 2.68
CA ARG A 184 -29.94 -26.88 2.07
C ARG A 184 -30.32 -28.23 2.67
N LYS A 185 -29.37 -29.16 2.83
CA LYS A 185 -29.63 -30.46 3.47
C LYS A 185 -30.14 -30.28 4.89
N ARG A 186 -29.47 -29.43 5.67
CA ARG A 186 -29.85 -29.13 7.06
C ARG A 186 -31.26 -28.54 7.17
N LEU A 187 -31.65 -27.61 6.30
CA LEU A 187 -32.99 -27.00 6.33
C LEU A 187 -34.08 -27.99 5.93
N ILE A 188 -33.82 -28.91 4.99
CA ILE A 188 -34.79 -29.92 4.57
C ILE A 188 -35.05 -30.94 5.69
N GLU A 189 -34.01 -31.38 6.39
CA GLU A 189 -34.14 -32.31 7.52
C GLU A 189 -34.94 -31.71 8.69
N VAL A 190 -34.73 -30.43 9.02
CA VAL A 190 -35.50 -29.74 10.07
C VAL A 190 -36.96 -29.51 9.65
N ARG A 191 -37.24 -29.33 8.35
CA ARG A 191 -38.60 -29.02 7.86
C ARG A 191 -39.50 -30.25 7.74
N ARG A 192 -38.94 -31.44 7.52
CA ARG A 192 -39.70 -32.71 7.47
C ARG A 192 -40.62 -32.95 8.67
N PRO A 193 -40.14 -32.91 9.92
CA PRO A 193 -41.00 -33.20 11.08
C PRO A 193 -42.12 -32.16 11.26
N LEU A 194 -41.91 -30.90 10.87
CA LEU A 194 -42.95 -29.87 10.91
C LEU A 194 -44.07 -30.13 9.90
N TYR A 195 -43.72 -30.57 8.68
CA TYR A 195 -44.73 -30.98 7.68
C TYR A 195 -45.48 -32.24 8.11
N GLU A 196 -44.78 -33.23 8.64
CA GLU A 196 -45.39 -34.48 9.12
C GLU A 196 -46.38 -34.20 10.28
N GLN A 197 -46.03 -33.32 11.22
CA GLN A 197 -46.94 -32.88 12.29
C GLN A 197 -48.12 -32.06 11.77
N ALA A 198 -47.89 -31.11 10.85
CA ALA A 198 -48.96 -30.31 10.26
C ALA A 198 -49.96 -31.18 9.47
N TYR A 199 -49.46 -32.15 8.70
CA TYR A 199 -50.30 -33.07 7.94
C TYR A 199 -51.10 -34.02 8.85
N ALA A 200 -50.46 -34.59 9.88
CA ALA A 200 -51.14 -35.47 10.85
C ALA A 200 -52.22 -34.75 11.70
N THR A 201 -52.05 -33.45 11.96
CA THR A 201 -53.06 -32.64 12.66
C THR A 201 -54.19 -32.16 11.76
N TRP A 202 -53.97 -32.08 10.45
CA TRP A 202 -55.00 -31.77 9.46
C TRP A 202 -55.91 -32.99 9.21
N GLY A 203 -55.33 -34.17 8.99
CA GLY A 203 -56.11 -35.41 8.75
C GLY A 203 -56.92 -35.91 9.96
N ARG A 204 -56.67 -35.41 11.18
CA ARG A 204 -57.52 -35.67 12.36
C ARG A 204 -58.73 -34.74 12.49
N ARG A 205 -58.79 -33.67 11.70
CA ARG A 205 -59.87 -32.66 11.74
C ARG A 205 -60.91 -32.81 10.63
N SER A 206 -60.62 -33.62 9.62
CA SER A 206 -61.53 -34.07 8.56
C SER A 206 -62.19 -35.39 8.94
#